data_AF-A0A6P0LQH0-F1
#
_entry.id   AF-A0A6P0LQH0-F1
#
_cell.length_a   1.000
_cell.length_b   1.000
_cell.length_c   1.000
_cell.angle_alpha   90.00
_cell.angle_beta   90.00
_cell.angle_gamma   90.00
#
_symmetry.space_group_name_H-M   'P 1'
#
loop_
_entity.id
_entity.type
_entity.pdbx_description
1 polymer ?
#
loop_
_entity_poly.entity_id
_entity_poly.type
_entity_poly.pdbx_seq_one_letter_code
_entity_poly.pdbx_strand_id
1 'polypeptide(L)'
;MSSGIRYGLSAVDGWLPLVEQPLFILVGLTGVGKSTLINALSDTELNFTLFPNRRTLTDKFIIPTVMQIDGAEKEDDITCRVTRFSYTRRYKQLFPEGIVHILSKLQINPSQLCFPLLFDGLRGKQEVKYAIKILPKAQFLVLEAPNYVRLERLLTRRDLFDRIAQSSPRKYNYNENKISSFAELGIPEDTNLFAHEQTQEILAKVNKGYFSIHDLRDCLKIIVAEKCNYNPYETRSILEDLAPSRTLFINTTGYAPHLIAQEVQCFLSSG
;
A
#
# COMPACT_ATOMS: atom_id res chain seq x y z
N MET A 1 17.03 -8.07 -7.74
CA MET A 1 16.62 -8.22 -6.33
C MET A 1 17.71 -7.59 -5.51
N SER A 2 17.40 -7.11 -4.31
CA SER A 2 18.43 -6.73 -3.35
C SER A 2 19.31 -7.93 -2.98
N SER A 3 20.52 -7.65 -2.50
CA SER A 3 21.39 -8.69 -1.92
C SER A 3 20.64 -9.45 -0.82
N GLY A 4 20.90 -10.75 -0.69
CA GLY A 4 20.27 -11.59 0.33
C GLY A 4 18.80 -11.95 0.14
N ILE A 5 18.14 -11.57 -0.97
CA ILE A 5 16.74 -11.93 -1.24
C ILE A 5 16.60 -12.52 -2.65
N ARG A 6 15.95 -13.68 -2.76
CA ARG A 6 15.69 -14.31 -4.05
C ARG A 6 14.29 -14.93 -4.13
N TYR A 7 13.88 -15.22 -5.36
CA TYR A 7 12.65 -15.96 -5.65
C TYR A 7 13.01 -17.37 -6.10
N GLY A 8 12.42 -18.38 -5.47
CA GLY A 8 12.71 -19.78 -5.77
C GLY A 8 12.15 -20.72 -4.72
N LEU A 9 11.81 -21.93 -5.15
CA LEU A 9 11.31 -23.01 -4.30
C LEU A 9 12.39 -24.03 -3.94
N SER A 10 13.48 -24.09 -4.71
CA SER A 10 14.55 -25.06 -4.49
C SER A 10 15.43 -24.65 -3.31
N ALA A 11 15.75 -25.63 -2.45
CA ALA A 11 16.74 -25.45 -1.39
C ALA A 11 18.10 -25.11 -2.03
N VAL A 12 18.74 -24.06 -1.52
CA VAL A 12 20.11 -23.71 -1.88
C VAL A 12 20.83 -23.40 -0.58
N ASP A 13 22.04 -23.94 -0.45
CA ASP A 13 22.80 -23.85 0.79
C ASP A 13 22.97 -22.40 1.25
N GLY A 14 22.70 -22.16 2.53
CA GLY A 14 22.71 -20.83 3.14
C GLY A 14 21.47 -19.97 2.86
N TRP A 15 20.49 -20.46 2.08
CA TRP A 15 19.23 -19.76 1.83
C TRP A 15 18.07 -20.41 2.59
N LEU A 16 17.32 -19.58 3.31
CA LEU A 16 16.17 -20.00 4.13
C LEU A 16 14.86 -19.52 3.50
N PRO A 17 13.77 -20.31 3.54
CA PRO A 17 12.44 -19.86 3.11
C PRO A 17 11.96 -18.69 3.97
N LEU A 18 11.49 -17.59 3.34
CA LEU A 18 10.96 -16.43 4.06
C LEU A 18 9.79 -16.80 4.99
N VAL A 19 8.98 -17.79 4.59
CA VAL A 19 7.82 -18.28 5.34
C VAL A 19 8.16 -18.79 6.74
N GLU A 20 9.42 -19.17 6.98
CA GLU A 20 9.89 -19.69 8.27
C GLU A 20 10.58 -18.63 9.15
N GLN A 21 10.68 -17.38 8.68
CA GLN A 21 11.47 -16.32 9.29
C GLN A 21 10.57 -15.27 9.96
N PRO A 22 11.05 -14.61 11.03
CA PRO A 22 10.38 -13.43 11.58
C PRO A 22 10.29 -12.33 10.51
N LEU A 23 9.08 -11.79 10.32
CA LEU A 23 8.82 -10.75 9.34
C LEU A 23 7.82 -9.74 9.90
N PHE A 24 8.21 -8.48 9.94
CA PHE A 24 7.30 -7.39 10.26
C PHE A 24 6.66 -6.87 9.00
N ILE A 25 5.34 -6.80 9.00
CA ILE A 25 4.58 -6.48 7.81
C ILE A 25 3.80 -5.19 8.05
N LEU A 26 4.12 -4.14 7.30
CA LEU A 26 3.30 -2.94 7.27
C LEU A 26 2.02 -3.22 6.46
N VAL A 27 0.89 -3.04 7.12
CA VAL A 27 -0.45 -3.19 6.55
C VAL A 27 -1.10 -1.82 6.45
N GLY A 28 -1.60 -1.47 5.28
CA GLY A 28 -2.44 -0.28 5.12
C GLY A 28 -2.45 0.31 3.73
N LEU A 29 -3.40 1.21 3.48
CA LEU A 29 -3.59 1.84 2.16
C LEU A 29 -2.57 2.95 1.88
N THR A 30 -2.68 3.61 0.74
CA THR A 30 -1.78 4.71 0.40
C THR A 30 -2.15 5.96 1.19
N GLY A 31 -1.16 6.75 1.60
CA GLY A 31 -1.37 7.94 2.44
C GLY A 31 -1.51 7.65 3.95
N VAL A 32 -1.47 6.39 4.39
CA VAL A 32 -1.54 6.05 5.83
C VAL A 32 -0.23 6.28 6.60
N GLY A 33 0.83 6.77 5.96
CA GLY A 33 2.08 7.12 6.66
C GLY A 33 3.17 6.04 6.73
N LYS A 34 3.06 4.93 5.98
CA LYS A 34 4.09 3.86 5.97
C LYS A 34 5.51 4.35 5.67
N SER A 35 5.70 5.14 4.62
CA SER A 35 7.03 5.67 4.28
C SER A 35 7.57 6.61 5.36
N THR A 36 6.69 7.40 5.97
CA THR A 36 7.05 8.29 7.09
C THR A 36 7.49 7.49 8.30
N LEU A 37 6.80 6.38 8.62
CA LEU A 37 7.22 5.46 9.68
C LEU A 37 8.56 4.78 9.36
N ILE A 38 8.74 4.28 8.13
CA ILE A 38 10.00 3.65 7.72
C ILE A 38 11.17 4.63 7.90
N ASN A 39 11.01 5.88 7.48
CA ASN A 39 12.04 6.90 7.66
C ASN A 39 12.30 7.17 9.15
N ALA A 40 11.23 7.32 9.95
CA ALA A 40 11.37 7.52 11.39
C ALA A 40 12.05 6.34 12.10
N LEU A 41 11.82 5.10 11.64
CA LEU A 41 12.52 3.91 12.14
C LEU A 41 14.01 3.91 11.74
N SER A 42 14.34 4.37 10.53
CA SER A 42 15.74 4.51 10.09
C SER A 42 16.53 5.54 10.90
N ASP A 43 15.85 6.51 11.51
CA ASP A 43 16.45 7.51 12.40
C ASP A 43 16.68 6.98 13.83
N THR A 44 16.31 5.72 14.10
CA THR A 44 16.54 5.05 15.39
C THR A 44 17.74 4.11 15.36
N GLU A 45 18.11 3.53 16.50
CA GLU A 45 19.14 2.49 16.59
C GLU A 45 18.70 1.12 16.04
N LEU A 46 17.44 1.00 15.58
CA LEU A 46 16.93 -0.24 14.99
C LEU A 46 17.57 -0.46 13.62
N ASN A 47 18.49 -1.42 13.53
CA ASN A 47 19.02 -1.87 12.25
C ASN A 47 18.08 -2.92 11.63
N PHE A 48 17.51 -2.63 10.46
CA PHE A 48 16.54 -3.54 9.80
C PHE A 48 16.79 -3.67 8.31
N THR A 49 16.34 -4.78 7.72
CA THR A 49 16.29 -4.95 6.27
C THR A 49 14.90 -4.62 5.75
N LEU A 50 14.79 -3.57 4.93
CA LEU A 50 13.57 -3.32 4.17
C LEU A 50 13.51 -4.25 2.93
N PHE A 51 12.50 -5.11 2.91
CA PHE A 51 12.23 -5.99 1.77
C PHE A 51 11.77 -5.19 0.54
N PRO A 52 11.96 -5.74 -0.67
CA PRO A 52 11.28 -5.24 -1.87
C PRO A 52 9.79 -5.05 -1.58
N ASN A 53 9.33 -3.81 -1.67
CA ASN A 53 7.97 -3.45 -1.30
C ASN A 53 6.95 -3.97 -2.34
N ARG A 54 5.65 -3.75 -2.08
CA ARG A 54 4.58 -4.13 -3.01
C ARG A 54 4.81 -3.66 -4.43
N ARG A 55 5.35 -2.46 -4.64
CA ARG A 55 5.56 -1.87 -5.97
C ARG A 55 6.56 -2.73 -6.74
N THR A 56 7.74 -2.95 -6.12
CA THR A 56 8.81 -3.78 -6.69
C THR A 56 8.37 -5.20 -6.98
N LEU A 57 7.64 -5.85 -6.07
CA LEU A 57 7.14 -7.21 -6.29
C LEU A 57 6.03 -7.25 -7.35
N THR A 58 5.22 -6.21 -7.46
CA THR A 58 4.19 -6.11 -8.51
C THR A 58 4.83 -6.03 -9.90
N ASP A 59 5.83 -5.16 -10.05
CA ASP A 59 6.55 -5.00 -11.33
C ASP A 59 7.28 -6.26 -11.74
N LYS A 60 7.93 -6.91 -10.77
CA LYS A 60 8.79 -8.03 -11.08
C LYS A 60 8.04 -9.34 -11.31
N PHE A 61 6.88 -9.52 -10.68
CA PHE A 61 6.19 -10.81 -10.70
C PHE A 61 4.72 -10.72 -11.10
N ILE A 62 3.95 -9.79 -10.53
CA ILE A 62 2.50 -9.75 -10.74
C ILE A 62 2.19 -9.40 -12.19
N ILE A 63 2.68 -8.24 -12.67
CA ILE A 63 2.38 -7.75 -14.02
C ILE A 63 2.88 -8.74 -15.08
N PRO A 64 4.14 -9.20 -15.07
CA PRO A 64 4.63 -10.18 -16.05
C PRO A 64 3.83 -11.48 -16.04
N THR A 65 3.46 -12.00 -14.86
CA THR A 65 2.68 -13.25 -14.77
C THR A 65 1.30 -13.08 -15.41
N VAL A 66 0.59 -11.97 -15.11
CA VAL A 66 -0.74 -11.73 -15.69
C VAL A 66 -0.65 -11.54 -17.20
N MET A 67 0.31 -10.76 -17.68
CA MET A 67 0.50 -10.54 -19.12
C MET A 67 0.77 -11.85 -19.86
N GLN A 68 1.62 -12.71 -19.30
CA GLN A 68 1.92 -14.02 -19.87
C GLN A 68 0.68 -14.92 -19.93
N ILE A 69 -0.12 -14.96 -18.86
CA ILE A 69 -1.33 -15.79 -18.78
C ILE A 69 -2.43 -15.27 -19.73
N ASP A 70 -2.59 -13.95 -19.81
CA ASP A 70 -3.65 -13.32 -20.61
C ASP A 70 -3.22 -13.08 -22.08
N GLY A 71 -1.98 -13.48 -22.46
CA GLY A 71 -1.48 -13.37 -23.83
C GLY A 71 -1.27 -11.93 -24.31
N ALA A 72 -1.00 -11.00 -23.41
CA ALA A 72 -0.83 -9.59 -23.76
C ALA A 72 0.54 -9.33 -24.42
N GLU A 73 0.52 -8.89 -25.68
CA GLU A 73 1.75 -8.60 -26.46
C GLU A 73 2.32 -7.20 -26.21
N LYS A 74 1.52 -6.28 -25.66
CA LYS A 74 1.95 -4.91 -25.31
C LYS A 74 1.66 -4.62 -23.85
N GLU A 75 2.61 -3.97 -23.20
CA GLU A 75 2.38 -3.35 -21.90
C GLU A 75 1.37 -2.21 -22.09
N ASP A 76 0.25 -2.26 -21.36
CA ASP A 76 -0.49 -1.04 -21.03
C ASP A 76 0.47 -0.01 -20.40
N ASP A 77 0.05 1.24 -20.21
CA ASP A 77 0.85 2.18 -19.41
C ASP A 77 0.97 1.69 -17.96
N ILE A 78 1.99 0.87 -17.67
CA ILE A 78 2.28 0.29 -16.36
C ILE A 78 2.85 1.33 -15.38
N THR A 79 3.15 2.54 -15.86
CA THR A 79 3.43 3.70 -15.02
C THR A 79 2.14 4.32 -14.45
N CYS A 80 0.98 4.06 -15.08
CA CYS A 80 -0.32 4.45 -14.55
C CYS A 80 -0.73 3.57 -13.37
N ARG A 81 -1.03 4.23 -12.26
CA ARG A 81 -1.39 3.56 -11.01
C ARG A 81 -2.69 2.77 -11.07
N VAL A 82 -3.70 3.26 -11.80
CA VAL A 82 -4.98 2.55 -11.95
C VAL A 82 -4.81 1.29 -12.80
N THR A 83 -3.99 1.36 -13.85
CA THR A 83 -3.60 0.19 -14.65
C THR A 83 -2.94 -0.87 -13.76
N ARG A 84 -2.01 -0.47 -12.89
CA ARG A 84 -1.39 -1.43 -11.95
C ARG A 84 -2.41 -2.06 -10.99
N PHE A 85 -3.45 -1.33 -10.59
CA PHE A 85 -4.52 -1.92 -9.78
C PHE A 85 -5.28 -3.01 -10.56
N SER A 86 -5.57 -2.83 -11.86
CA SER A 86 -6.23 -3.87 -12.65
C SER A 86 -5.39 -5.14 -12.74
N TYR A 87 -4.08 -5.04 -13.00
CA TYR A 87 -3.17 -6.18 -12.97
C TYR A 87 -3.15 -6.87 -11.62
N THR A 88 -3.05 -6.12 -10.51
CA THR A 88 -3.07 -6.74 -9.18
C THR A 88 -4.42 -7.38 -8.84
N ARG A 89 -5.53 -6.84 -9.34
CA ARG A 89 -6.87 -7.44 -9.19
C ARG A 89 -6.98 -8.73 -10.00
N ARG A 90 -6.54 -8.71 -11.26
CA ARG A 90 -6.51 -9.89 -12.14
C ARG A 90 -5.66 -11.00 -11.54
N TYR A 91 -4.48 -10.67 -11.04
CA TYR A 91 -3.63 -11.63 -10.33
C TYR A 91 -4.32 -12.25 -9.12
N LYS A 92 -5.08 -11.46 -8.33
CA LYS A 92 -5.85 -11.99 -7.19
C LYS A 92 -6.97 -12.95 -7.58
N GLN A 93 -7.52 -12.80 -8.79
CA GLN A 93 -8.51 -13.75 -9.30
C GLN A 93 -7.87 -15.10 -9.65
N LEU A 94 -6.58 -15.08 -10.04
CA LEU A 94 -5.80 -16.28 -10.35
C LEU A 94 -5.18 -16.91 -9.09
N PHE A 95 -4.71 -16.06 -8.16
CA PHE A 95 -4.04 -16.41 -6.92
C PHE A 95 -4.69 -15.64 -5.75
N PRO A 96 -5.68 -16.22 -5.05
CA PRO A 96 -6.44 -15.54 -4.00
C PRO A 96 -5.60 -14.91 -2.88
N GLU A 97 -4.40 -15.44 -2.64
CA GLU A 97 -3.40 -14.92 -1.69
C GLU A 97 -2.82 -13.57 -2.12
N GLY A 98 -2.95 -13.20 -3.40
CA GLY A 98 -2.41 -11.98 -3.95
C GLY A 98 -0.89 -11.91 -3.80
N ILE A 99 -0.38 -10.82 -3.23
CA ILE A 99 1.07 -10.65 -3.05
C ILE A 99 1.69 -11.68 -2.08
N VAL A 100 0.88 -12.26 -1.20
CA VAL A 100 1.34 -13.28 -0.24
C VAL A 100 1.75 -14.57 -0.95
N HIS A 101 1.16 -14.88 -2.11
CA HIS A 101 1.64 -15.96 -2.97
C HIS A 101 3.09 -15.75 -3.41
N ILE A 102 3.51 -14.50 -3.66
CA ILE A 102 4.91 -14.19 -4.00
C ILE A 102 5.80 -14.36 -2.77
N LEU A 103 5.38 -13.84 -1.61
CA LEU A 103 6.13 -13.99 -0.35
C LEU A 103 6.39 -15.46 -0.01
N SER A 104 5.43 -16.35 -0.30
CA SER A 104 5.55 -17.79 -0.07
C SER A 104 6.69 -18.46 -0.86
N LYS A 105 7.20 -17.78 -1.90
CA LYS A 105 8.24 -18.26 -2.80
C LYS A 105 9.54 -17.48 -2.67
N LEU A 106 9.64 -16.59 -1.69
CA LEU A 106 10.86 -15.86 -1.40
C LEU A 106 11.76 -16.66 -0.46
N GLN A 107 13.06 -16.54 -0.69
CA GLN A 107 14.11 -17.07 0.17
C GLN A 107 15.08 -15.95 0.55
N ILE A 108 15.69 -16.08 1.72
CA ILE A 108 16.60 -15.10 2.29
C ILE A 108 17.98 -15.73 2.52
N ASN A 109 19.04 -14.95 2.45
CA ASN A 109 20.35 -15.34 2.95
C ASN A 109 20.64 -14.53 4.23
N PRO A 110 20.51 -15.14 5.44
CA PRO A 110 20.69 -14.41 6.69
C PRO A 110 22.06 -13.74 6.86
N SER A 111 23.11 -14.29 6.23
CA SER A 111 24.47 -13.70 6.31
C SER A 111 24.60 -12.36 5.58
N GLN A 112 23.60 -12.00 4.75
CA GLN A 112 23.58 -10.79 3.94
C GLN A 112 22.54 -9.77 4.41
N LEU A 113 21.77 -10.08 5.46
CA LEU A 113 20.63 -9.27 5.92
C LEU A 113 20.79 -8.86 7.39
N CYS A 114 20.23 -7.70 7.73
CA CYS A 114 20.05 -7.26 9.11
C CYS A 114 18.64 -7.63 9.58
N PHE A 115 18.51 -8.10 10.82
CA PHE A 115 17.22 -8.35 11.46
C PHE A 115 16.88 -7.22 12.44
N PRO A 116 15.61 -6.78 12.49
CA PRO A 116 14.44 -7.43 11.92
C PRO A 116 14.23 -7.23 10.40
N LEU A 117 13.43 -8.10 9.79
CA LEU A 117 13.01 -7.96 8.39
C LEU A 117 11.68 -7.20 8.32
N LEU A 118 11.60 -6.18 7.46
CA LEU A 118 10.41 -5.34 7.31
C LEU A 118 9.88 -5.40 5.89
N PHE A 119 8.59 -5.67 5.71
CA PHE A 119 7.91 -5.68 4.42
C PHE A 119 6.76 -4.67 4.36
N ASP A 120 6.87 -3.69 3.46
CA ASP A 120 5.78 -2.77 3.11
C ASP A 120 4.97 -3.33 1.94
N GLY A 121 3.81 -3.94 2.21
CA GLY A 121 3.01 -4.36 1.08
C GLY A 121 1.62 -4.97 1.24
N LEU A 122 1.12 -5.23 2.46
CA LEU A 122 -0.23 -5.79 2.59
C LEU A 122 -1.28 -4.69 2.74
N ARG A 123 -2.48 -4.95 2.19
CA ARG A 123 -3.56 -3.95 2.10
C ARG A 123 -4.94 -4.49 2.42
N GLY A 124 -5.21 -5.75 2.08
CA GLY A 124 -6.56 -6.30 2.11
C GLY A 124 -6.76 -7.50 3.03
N LYS A 125 -8.01 -7.68 3.46
CA LYS A 125 -8.52 -8.83 4.21
C LYS A 125 -7.96 -10.18 3.78
N GLN A 126 -8.05 -10.50 2.49
CA GLN A 126 -7.59 -11.81 2.01
C GLN A 126 -6.07 -11.94 2.13
N GLU A 127 -5.33 -10.91 1.74
CA GLU A 127 -3.86 -10.90 1.87
C GLU A 127 -3.45 -11.12 3.34
N VAL A 128 -4.03 -10.40 4.30
CA VAL A 128 -3.68 -10.59 5.71
C VAL A 128 -4.11 -11.96 6.22
N LYS A 129 -5.31 -12.46 5.85
CA LYS A 129 -5.79 -13.80 6.22
C LYS A 129 -4.82 -14.89 5.76
N TYR A 130 -4.32 -14.80 4.54
CA TYR A 130 -3.34 -15.75 4.03
C TYR A 130 -1.97 -15.58 4.69
N ALA A 131 -1.50 -14.35 4.89
CA ALA A 131 -0.23 -14.08 5.57
C ALA A 131 -0.22 -14.67 6.98
N ILE A 132 -1.30 -14.51 7.75
CA ILE A 132 -1.48 -15.10 9.09
C ILE A 132 -1.25 -16.61 9.07
N LYS A 133 -1.74 -17.30 8.03
CA LYS A 133 -1.64 -18.75 7.87
C LYS A 133 -0.26 -19.21 7.42
N ILE A 134 0.34 -18.54 6.44
CA ILE A 134 1.57 -19.02 5.78
C ILE A 134 2.86 -18.45 6.38
N LEU A 135 2.77 -17.36 7.14
CA LEU A 135 3.88 -16.70 7.82
C LEU A 135 3.61 -16.76 9.34
N PRO A 136 3.79 -17.92 9.99
CA PRO A 136 3.43 -18.09 11.40
C PRO A 136 4.24 -17.18 12.33
N LYS A 137 5.45 -16.77 11.92
CA LYS A 137 6.30 -15.84 12.69
C LYS A 137 6.17 -14.37 12.27
N ALA A 138 5.23 -14.04 11.37
CA ALA A 138 5.02 -12.65 10.99
C ALA A 138 4.24 -11.89 12.07
N GLN A 139 4.64 -10.63 12.26
CA GLN A 139 3.91 -9.64 13.04
C GLN A 139 3.41 -8.51 12.12
N PHE A 140 2.25 -7.95 12.44
CA PHE A 140 1.52 -7.03 11.58
C PHE A 140 1.47 -5.65 12.22
N LEU A 141 1.95 -4.65 11.50
CA LEU A 141 1.88 -3.24 11.89
C LEU A 141 0.82 -2.57 11.03
N VAL A 142 -0.38 -2.37 11.58
CA VAL A 142 -1.52 -1.82 10.85
C VAL A 142 -1.55 -0.31 11.02
N LEU A 143 -1.29 0.41 9.93
CA LEU A 143 -1.30 1.86 9.92
C LEU A 143 -2.60 2.37 9.33
N GLU A 144 -3.30 3.19 10.10
CA GLU A 144 -4.61 3.73 9.76
C GLU A 144 -4.58 5.26 9.67
N ALA A 145 -5.38 5.78 8.75
CA ALA A 145 -5.69 7.20 8.61
C ALA A 145 -7.03 7.34 7.87
N PRO A 146 -7.87 8.33 8.24
CA PRO A 146 -9.09 8.62 7.52
C PRO A 146 -8.78 9.12 6.10
N ASN A 147 -9.74 8.94 5.18
CA ASN A 147 -9.56 9.31 3.77
C ASN A 147 -9.15 10.77 3.59
N TYR A 148 -9.71 11.68 4.39
CA TYR A 148 -9.38 13.10 4.35
C TYR A 148 -7.88 13.35 4.54
N VAL A 149 -7.30 12.80 5.61
CA VAL A 149 -5.85 12.91 5.90
C VAL A 149 -5.03 12.21 4.82
N ARG A 150 -5.50 11.06 4.32
CA ARG A 150 -4.82 10.35 3.21
C ARG A 150 -4.79 11.19 1.94
N LEU A 151 -5.88 11.88 1.62
CA LEU A 151 -5.98 12.77 0.45
C LEU A 151 -4.99 13.93 0.57
N GLU A 152 -4.96 14.64 1.71
CA GLU A 152 -4.02 15.74 1.92
C GLU A 152 -2.56 15.30 1.79
N ARG A 153 -2.21 14.12 2.33
CA ARG A 153 -0.87 13.54 2.19
C ARG A 153 -0.54 13.18 0.74
N LEU A 154 -1.51 12.69 -0.02
CA LEU A 154 -1.32 12.39 -1.45
C LEU A 154 -1.08 13.68 -2.26
N LEU A 155 -1.85 14.74 -1.98
CA LEU A 155 -1.75 16.03 -2.65
C LEU A 155 -0.43 16.77 -2.40
N THR A 156 0.24 16.50 -1.28
CA THR A 156 1.46 17.23 -0.86
C THR A 156 2.76 16.50 -1.17
N ARG A 157 2.76 15.16 -1.21
CA ARG A 157 3.99 14.36 -1.28
C ARG A 157 4.66 14.26 -2.66
N ARG A 158 3.94 14.56 -3.75
CA ARG A 158 4.45 14.51 -5.15
C ARG A 158 5.21 13.20 -5.50
N ASP A 159 4.65 12.05 -5.18
CA ASP A 159 5.23 10.72 -5.44
C ASP A 159 5.03 10.32 -6.91
N LEU A 160 6.11 10.02 -7.64
CA LEU A 160 6.07 9.64 -9.07
C LEU A 160 5.18 8.42 -9.34
N PHE A 161 4.98 7.57 -8.34
CA PHE A 161 4.14 6.37 -8.44
C PHE A 161 2.63 6.67 -8.33
N ASP A 162 2.24 7.92 -8.06
CA ASP A 162 0.84 8.37 -8.03
C ASP A 162 0.37 8.90 -9.40
N ARG A 163 1.11 8.62 -10.47
CA ARG A 163 0.71 8.99 -11.84
C ARG A 163 -0.58 8.26 -12.26
N ILE A 164 -1.51 9.01 -12.85
CA ILE A 164 -2.67 8.49 -13.54
C ILE A 164 -2.49 8.77 -15.04
N ALA A 165 -2.70 7.76 -15.89
CA ALA A 165 -2.70 7.94 -17.33
C ALA A 165 -3.72 9.04 -17.67
N GLN A 166 -3.28 10.04 -18.41
CA GLN A 166 -4.19 11.03 -18.97
C GLN A 166 -5.10 10.27 -19.93
N SER A 167 -6.37 10.10 -19.54
CA SER A 167 -7.41 9.81 -20.52
C SER A 167 -7.35 10.96 -21.52
N SER A 168 -7.39 10.69 -22.83
CA SER A 168 -7.57 11.73 -23.86
C SER A 168 -8.52 12.78 -23.32
N PRO A 169 -8.20 14.09 -23.40
CA PRO A 169 -8.95 15.10 -22.68
C PRO A 169 -10.41 15.02 -23.14
N ARG A 170 -11.26 14.36 -22.35
CA ARG A 170 -12.64 14.78 -22.27
C ARG A 170 -12.51 16.22 -21.86
N LYS A 171 -12.90 17.15 -22.75
CA LYS A 171 -13.08 18.55 -22.42
C LYS A 171 -14.11 18.60 -21.30
N TYR A 172 -13.67 18.40 -20.07
CA TYR A 172 -14.46 18.68 -18.91
C TYR A 172 -14.50 20.21 -18.89
N ASN A 173 -15.65 20.77 -19.28
CA ASN A 173 -15.92 22.20 -19.23
C ASN A 173 -16.11 22.65 -17.77
N TYR A 174 -15.14 22.38 -16.88
CA TYR A 174 -15.07 23.09 -15.62
C TYR A 174 -14.28 24.38 -15.86
N ASN A 175 -14.66 25.45 -15.18
CA ASN A 175 -13.86 26.66 -15.14
C ASN A 175 -12.51 26.25 -14.51
N GLU A 176 -11.37 26.42 -15.18
CA GLU A 176 -10.07 25.87 -14.73
C GLU A 176 -9.67 26.31 -13.31
N ASN A 177 -10.39 27.28 -12.74
CA ASN A 177 -10.15 27.84 -11.42
C ASN A 177 -11.25 27.53 -10.38
N LYS A 178 -12.33 26.81 -10.73
CA LYS A 178 -13.42 26.55 -9.78
C LYS A 178 -14.19 25.27 -10.06
N ILE A 179 -14.37 24.46 -9.02
CA ILE A 179 -15.21 23.26 -9.00
C ILE A 179 -16.23 23.33 -7.86
N SER A 180 -17.41 22.75 -8.06
CA SER A 180 -18.48 22.71 -7.06
C SER A 180 -18.76 21.31 -6.49
N SER A 181 -18.26 20.27 -7.15
CA SER A 181 -18.44 18.88 -6.73
C SER A 181 -17.30 17.98 -7.22
N PHE A 182 -17.16 16.78 -6.64
CA PHE A 182 -16.25 15.75 -7.16
C PHE A 182 -16.81 15.03 -8.39
N ALA A 183 -18.11 15.11 -8.65
CA ALA A 183 -18.73 14.56 -9.87
C ALA A 183 -18.19 15.22 -11.13
N GLU A 184 -17.88 16.53 -11.07
CA GLU A 184 -17.19 17.26 -12.14
C GLU A 184 -15.80 16.69 -12.48
N LEU A 185 -15.18 15.98 -11.52
CA LEU A 185 -13.89 15.31 -11.67
C LEU A 185 -14.04 13.84 -12.13
N GLY A 186 -15.27 13.41 -12.42
CA GLY A 186 -15.59 12.03 -12.78
C GLY A 186 -15.54 11.06 -11.61
N ILE A 187 -15.71 11.55 -10.37
CA ILE A 187 -15.80 10.72 -9.17
C ILE A 187 -17.28 10.45 -8.87
N PRO A 188 -17.72 9.17 -8.78
CA PRO A 188 -19.13 8.86 -8.51
C PRO A 188 -19.57 9.36 -7.12
N GLU A 189 -20.77 9.96 -7.05
CA GLU A 189 -21.29 10.58 -5.81
C GLU A 189 -21.56 9.56 -4.69
N ASP A 190 -21.89 8.31 -5.06
CA ASP A 190 -22.20 7.21 -4.15
C ASP A 190 -20.97 6.60 -3.46
N THR A 191 -19.76 7.06 -3.80
CA THR A 191 -18.52 6.52 -3.25
C THR A 191 -18.34 6.77 -1.75
N ASN A 192 -19.11 7.68 -1.12
CA ASN A 192 -19.07 7.99 0.31
C ASN A 192 -17.63 8.06 0.85
N LEU A 193 -16.79 8.87 0.18
CA LEU A 193 -15.35 8.94 0.47
C LEU A 193 -15.05 9.79 1.71
N PHE A 194 -15.85 10.84 1.91
CA PHE A 194 -15.67 11.87 2.94
C PHE A 194 -17.03 12.28 3.49
N ALA A 195 -17.03 12.88 4.69
CA ALA A 195 -18.20 13.60 5.18
C ALA A 195 -18.49 14.85 4.32
N HIS A 196 -19.69 15.40 4.43
CA HIS A 196 -20.08 16.60 3.69
C HIS A 196 -19.16 17.80 4.01
N GLU A 197 -18.89 18.05 5.28
CA GLU A 197 -18.02 19.14 5.74
C GLU A 197 -16.60 19.01 5.19
N GLN A 198 -16.04 17.80 5.21
CA GLN A 198 -14.73 17.49 4.64
C GLN A 198 -14.68 17.75 3.13
N THR A 199 -15.75 17.41 2.42
CA THR A 199 -15.88 17.65 0.98
C THR A 199 -15.87 19.15 0.68
N GLN A 200 -16.65 19.94 1.43
CA GLN A 200 -16.68 21.39 1.30
C GLN A 200 -15.32 22.02 1.60
N GLU A 201 -14.61 21.53 2.62
CA GLU A 201 -13.27 22.04 2.94
C GLU A 201 -12.27 21.77 1.81
N ILE A 202 -12.28 20.56 1.23
CA ILE A 202 -11.41 20.21 0.09
C ILE A 202 -11.70 21.12 -1.11
N LEU A 203 -12.99 21.29 -1.46
CA LEU A 203 -13.40 22.16 -2.56
C LEU A 203 -13.00 23.62 -2.30
N ALA A 204 -13.14 24.10 -1.06
CA ALA A 204 -12.70 25.44 -0.68
C ALA A 204 -11.17 25.61 -0.83
N LYS A 205 -10.37 24.61 -0.44
CA LYS A 205 -8.91 24.61 -0.60
C LYS A 205 -8.50 24.67 -2.07
N VAL A 206 -9.16 23.90 -2.95
CA VAL A 206 -8.93 23.94 -4.40
C VAL A 206 -9.32 25.29 -5.00
N ASN A 207 -10.51 25.81 -4.66
CA ASN A 207 -11.00 27.08 -5.18
C ASN A 207 -10.18 28.29 -4.69
N LYS A 208 -9.43 28.14 -3.60
CA LYS A 208 -8.44 29.13 -3.12
C LYS A 208 -7.04 28.93 -3.70
N GLY A 209 -6.84 27.92 -4.54
CA GLY A 209 -5.56 27.63 -5.20
C GLY A 209 -4.53 26.88 -4.35
N TYR A 210 -4.90 26.34 -3.18
CA TYR A 210 -3.96 25.53 -2.38
C TYR A 210 -3.60 24.20 -3.04
N PHE A 211 -4.54 23.64 -3.81
CA PHE A 211 -4.36 22.39 -4.55
C PHE A 211 -4.82 22.55 -6.00
N SER A 212 -4.13 21.89 -6.92
CA SER A 212 -4.55 21.81 -8.32
C SER A 212 -5.79 20.91 -8.46
N ILE A 213 -6.73 21.32 -9.32
CA ILE A 213 -7.89 20.49 -9.71
C ILE A 213 -7.42 19.15 -10.29
N HIS A 214 -6.34 19.17 -11.08
CA HIS A 214 -5.77 17.96 -11.69
C HIS A 214 -5.25 16.99 -10.64
N ASP A 215 -4.49 17.50 -9.66
CA ASP A 215 -3.93 16.67 -8.60
C ASP A 215 -5.03 16.12 -7.70
N LEU A 216 -6.06 16.92 -7.40
CA LEU A 216 -7.25 16.45 -6.69
C LEU A 216 -7.93 15.30 -7.44
N ARG A 217 -8.22 15.48 -8.73
CA ARG A 217 -8.84 14.44 -9.56
C ARG A 217 -8.05 13.13 -9.51
N ASP A 218 -6.74 13.22 -9.71
CA ASP A 218 -5.88 12.03 -9.79
C ASP A 218 -5.78 11.34 -8.43
N CYS A 219 -5.61 12.09 -7.33
CA CYS A 219 -5.59 11.52 -5.99
C CYS A 219 -6.94 10.88 -5.60
N LEU A 220 -8.07 11.50 -5.98
CA LEU A 220 -9.40 10.92 -5.76
C LEU A 220 -9.57 9.61 -6.52
N LYS A 221 -9.16 9.55 -7.79
CA LYS A 221 -9.18 8.30 -8.58
C LYS A 221 -8.38 7.18 -7.91
N ILE A 222 -7.24 7.50 -7.29
CA ILE A 222 -6.44 6.54 -6.52
C ILE A 222 -7.24 6.01 -5.33
N ILE A 223 -7.84 6.90 -4.53
CA ILE A 223 -8.61 6.50 -3.34
C ILE A 223 -9.82 5.65 -3.72
N VAL A 224 -10.56 6.04 -4.77
CA VAL A 224 -11.70 5.27 -5.29
C VAL A 224 -11.24 3.89 -5.74
N ALA A 225 -10.19 3.81 -6.55
CA ALA A 225 -9.67 2.54 -7.01
C ALA A 225 -9.21 1.65 -5.84
N GLU A 226 -8.59 2.21 -4.81
CA GLU A 226 -8.25 1.46 -3.59
C GLU A 226 -9.49 0.96 -2.87
N LYS A 227 -10.53 1.79 -2.69
CA LYS A 227 -11.78 1.41 -2.01
C LYS A 227 -12.51 0.27 -2.72
N CYS A 228 -12.49 0.24 -4.05
CA CYS A 228 -13.06 -0.86 -4.83
C CYS A 228 -12.32 -2.20 -4.65
N ASN A 229 -11.07 -2.17 -4.20
CA ASN A 229 -10.23 -3.37 -4.06
C ASN A 229 -9.95 -3.77 -2.60
N TYR A 230 -10.15 -2.85 -1.66
CA TYR A 230 -9.74 -3.01 -0.27
C TYR A 230 -10.75 -2.38 0.69
N ASN A 231 -11.10 -3.12 1.74
CA ASN A 231 -11.85 -2.62 2.89
C ASN A 231 -10.95 -2.66 4.13
N PRO A 232 -10.42 -1.52 4.61
CA PRO A 232 -9.57 -1.45 5.79
C PRO A 232 -10.25 -2.00 7.06
N TYR A 233 -11.55 -1.77 7.22
CA TYR A 233 -12.29 -2.25 8.39
C TYR A 233 -12.35 -3.78 8.43
N GLU A 234 -12.56 -4.43 7.28
CA GLU A 234 -12.49 -5.90 7.20
C GLU A 234 -11.07 -6.43 7.39
N THR A 235 -10.05 -5.72 6.90
CA THR A 235 -8.64 -6.08 7.15
C THR A 235 -8.33 -6.04 8.65
N ARG A 236 -8.76 -4.97 9.33
CA ARG A 236 -8.61 -4.80 10.78
C ARG A 236 -9.32 -5.92 11.54
N SER A 237 -10.61 -6.12 11.26
CA SER A 237 -11.41 -7.15 11.93
C SER A 237 -10.81 -8.55 11.81
N ILE A 238 -10.26 -8.92 10.64
CA ILE A 238 -9.58 -10.22 10.48
C ILE A 238 -8.30 -10.33 11.32
N LEU A 239 -7.53 -9.25 11.46
CA LEU A 239 -6.31 -9.27 12.27
C LEU A 239 -6.62 -9.31 13.77
N GLU A 240 -7.65 -8.60 14.21
CA GLU A 240 -8.16 -8.65 15.59
C GLU A 240 -8.65 -10.06 15.95
N ASP A 241 -9.34 -10.72 15.03
CA ASP A 241 -9.90 -12.07 15.23
C ASP A 241 -8.82 -13.17 15.16
N LEU A 242 -7.97 -13.15 14.13
CA LEU A 242 -7.08 -14.28 13.83
C LEU A 242 -5.63 -14.11 14.31
N ALA A 243 -5.19 -12.90 14.63
CA ALA A 243 -3.81 -12.63 15.04
C ALA A 243 -3.67 -11.49 16.08
N PRO A 244 -4.48 -11.44 17.15
CA PRO A 244 -4.46 -10.33 18.10
C PRO A 244 -3.10 -10.15 18.80
N SER A 245 -2.42 -11.25 19.16
CA SER A 245 -1.10 -11.20 19.81
C SER A 245 0.06 -10.86 18.87
N ARG A 246 -0.17 -10.88 17.55
CA ARG A 246 0.85 -10.59 16.53
C ARG A 246 0.59 -9.28 15.80
N THR A 247 -0.35 -8.46 16.27
CA THR A 247 -0.77 -7.24 15.56
C THR A 247 -0.70 -6.01 16.45
N LEU A 248 -0.09 -4.94 15.93
CA LEU A 248 -0.14 -3.59 16.50
C LEU A 248 -0.95 -2.68 15.58
N PHE A 249 -1.94 -1.98 16.14
CA PHE A 249 -2.76 -1.02 15.42
C PHE A 249 -2.35 0.40 15.75
N ILE A 250 -2.05 1.20 14.73
CA ILE A 250 -1.50 2.54 14.88
C ILE A 250 -2.37 3.53 14.10
N ASN A 251 -2.93 4.50 14.82
CA ASN A 251 -3.55 5.66 14.20
C ASN A 251 -2.48 6.73 13.91
N THR A 252 -2.22 6.96 12.62
CA THR A 252 -1.17 7.89 12.18
C THR A 252 -1.62 9.35 12.14
N THR A 253 -2.83 9.69 12.58
CA THR A 253 -3.30 11.09 12.64
C THR A 253 -2.96 11.80 13.94
N GLY A 254 -2.82 11.05 15.04
CA GLY A 254 -2.73 11.62 16.39
C GLY A 254 -1.32 11.78 16.93
N TYR A 255 -0.31 11.18 16.29
CA TYR A 255 1.04 11.08 16.84
C TYR A 255 2.10 11.56 15.86
N ALA A 256 3.13 12.20 16.40
CA ALA A 256 4.33 12.53 15.65
C ALA A 256 5.03 11.23 15.21
N PRO A 257 5.65 11.20 14.01
CA PRO A 257 6.26 9.97 13.48
C PRO A 257 7.27 9.28 14.41
N HIS A 258 8.05 10.05 15.17
CA HIS A 258 9.04 9.49 16.11
C HIS A 258 8.38 8.74 17.29
N LEU A 259 7.22 9.19 17.76
CA LEU A 259 6.46 8.49 18.81
C LEU A 259 5.93 7.15 18.30
N ILE A 260 5.45 7.14 17.05
CA ILE A 260 5.00 5.90 16.39
C ILE A 260 6.19 4.94 16.21
N ALA A 261 7.36 5.44 15.81
CA ALA A 261 8.56 4.63 15.67
C ALA A 261 8.97 3.99 17.01
N GLN A 262 8.93 4.75 18.11
CA GLN A 262 9.20 4.22 19.46
C GLN A 262 8.21 3.12 19.86
N GLU A 263 6.90 3.35 19.65
CA GLU A 263 5.87 2.34 19.93
C GLU A 263 6.11 1.05 19.13
N VAL A 264 6.46 1.19 17.85
CA VAL A 264 6.83 0.06 17.00
C VAL A 264 8.04 -0.65 17.58
N GLN A 265 9.14 0.05 17.91
CA GLN A 265 10.34 -0.58 18.50
C GLN A 265 10.04 -1.38 19.77
N CYS A 266 9.21 -0.84 20.67
CA CYS A 266 8.78 -1.56 21.86
C CYS A 266 8.05 -2.85 21.50
N PHE A 267 7.15 -2.80 20.51
CA PHE A 267 6.44 -3.97 20.01
C PHE A 267 7.36 -4.99 19.34
N LEU A 268 8.34 -4.55 18.53
CA LEU A 268 9.32 -5.44 17.90
C LEU A 268 10.20 -6.16 18.94
N SER A 269 10.47 -5.51 20.07
CA SER A 269 11.32 -6.05 21.14
C SER A 269 10.57 -6.98 22.11
N SER A 270 9.24 -7.01 22.03
CA SER A 270 8.38 -7.79 22.95
C SER A 270 7.91 -9.13 22.37
N GLY A 271 8.28 -9.47 21.13
CA GLY A 271 7.93 -10.73 20.45
C GLY A 271 9.13 -11.63 20.23
#